data_AF-R9T5I6-F1
#
_entry.id   AF-R9T5I6-F1
#
_cell.length_a   1.000
_cell.length_b   1.000
_cell.length_c   1.000
_cell.angle_alpha   90.00
_cell.angle_beta   90.00
_cell.angle_gamma   90.00
#
_symmetry.space_group_name_H-M   'P 1'
#
loop_
_entity.id
_entity.type
_entity.pdbx_description
1 polymer ?
#
loop_
_entity_poly.entity_id
_entity_poly.type
_entity_poly.pdbx_seq_one_letter_code
_entity_poly.pdbx_strand_id
1 'polypeptide(L)'
;MANIKLICGHYGCGKTNLAINMALDTAKKGSPVILVDLDIVNPYFRSSDYADLIKNAGVRIIAPNFGHTNLDLPSLPAEIYSIFEFDGDVIIDVGGDDVGSTVLGRFSKQIESCGYQMLYVINKHRVMTASPEESVQMLHDIESACRLKATGIVNNSHLKQETTKQTILESIDYAKETAKQLCIPLLFTTAPRYLAKDLREIEYLYPIDVYVKTLWE
;
A
#
# COMPACT_ATOMS: atom_id res chain seq x y z
N MET A 1 -7.94 13.87 -15.04
CA MET A 1 -7.87 12.41 -15.32
C MET A 1 -7.26 11.73 -14.11
N ALA A 2 -7.76 10.57 -13.71
CA ALA A 2 -7.41 9.97 -12.42
C ALA A 2 -5.93 9.58 -12.35
N ASN A 3 -5.23 10.03 -11.29
CA ASN A 3 -3.87 9.62 -10.99
C ASN A 3 -3.89 8.40 -10.07
N ILE A 4 -3.96 7.20 -10.66
CA ILE A 4 -4.12 5.95 -9.92
C ILE A 4 -2.78 5.47 -9.35
N LYS A 5 -2.75 5.26 -8.03
CA LYS A 5 -1.65 4.64 -7.29
C LYS A 5 -2.14 3.37 -6.61
N LEU A 6 -1.56 2.23 -7.00
CA LEU A 6 -1.83 0.93 -6.40
C LEU A 6 -0.76 0.63 -5.36
N ILE A 7 -1.17 0.15 -4.20
CA ILE A 7 -0.24 -0.26 -3.13
C ILE A 7 -0.41 -1.76 -2.92
N CYS A 8 0.63 -2.51 -3.27
CA CYS A 8 0.63 -3.97 -3.19
C CYS A 8 1.85 -4.49 -2.41
N GLY A 9 1.85 -5.78 -2.11
CA GLY A 9 2.91 -6.45 -1.38
C GLY A 9 2.41 -7.38 -0.28
N HIS A 10 3.34 -8.13 0.32
CA HIS A 10 2.99 -9.21 1.24
C HIS A 10 2.19 -8.73 2.47
N TYR A 11 1.47 -9.66 3.10
CA TYR A 11 0.77 -9.38 4.35
C TYR A 11 1.71 -8.79 5.43
N GLY A 12 1.23 -7.75 6.10
CA GLY A 12 1.97 -7.08 7.16
C GLY A 12 3.17 -6.22 6.72
N CYS A 13 3.46 -6.05 5.43
CA CYS A 13 4.52 -5.11 5.00
C CYS A 13 4.14 -3.62 5.17
N GLY A 14 2.94 -3.31 5.70
CA GLY A 14 2.51 -1.96 6.07
C GLY A 14 1.82 -1.16 4.97
N LYS A 15 1.27 -1.83 3.94
CA LYS A 15 0.50 -1.24 2.84
C LYS A 15 -0.56 -0.25 3.29
N THR A 16 -1.48 -0.69 4.16
CA THR A 16 -2.59 0.15 4.63
C THR A 16 -2.11 1.41 5.33
N ASN A 17 -1.10 1.30 6.19
CA ASN A 17 -0.54 2.47 6.86
C ASN A 17 0.10 3.44 5.86
N LEU A 18 0.82 2.92 4.86
CA LEU A 18 1.37 3.74 3.78
C LEU A 18 0.26 4.40 2.95
N ALA A 19 -0.80 3.66 2.59
CA ALA A 19 -1.95 4.15 1.83
C ALA A 19 -2.63 5.32 2.54
N ILE A 20 -2.87 5.19 3.84
CA ILE A 20 -3.43 6.26 4.67
C ILE A 20 -2.49 7.47 4.70
N ASN A 21 -1.18 7.29 4.95
CA ASN A 21 -0.22 8.40 4.95
C ASN A 21 -0.22 9.15 3.61
N MET A 22 -0.16 8.42 2.49
CA MET A 22 -0.17 9.01 1.16
C MET A 22 -1.48 9.76 0.88
N ALA A 23 -2.63 9.23 1.30
CA ALA A 23 -3.92 9.88 1.12
C ALA A 23 -4.01 11.18 1.93
N LEU A 24 -3.62 11.14 3.21
CA LEU A 24 -3.61 12.30 4.09
C LEU A 24 -2.65 13.38 3.60
N ASP A 25 -1.44 12.99 3.17
CA ASP A 25 -0.45 13.94 2.66
C ASP A 25 -0.85 14.54 1.31
N THR A 26 -1.61 13.80 0.50
CA THR A 26 -2.18 14.31 -0.76
C THR A 26 -3.31 15.31 -0.49
N ALA A 27 -4.21 15.00 0.44
CA ALA A 27 -5.27 15.93 0.86
C ALA A 27 -4.70 17.22 1.46
N LYS A 28 -3.65 17.14 2.30
CA LYS A 28 -2.95 18.32 2.85
C LYS A 28 -2.38 19.25 1.78
N LYS A 29 -2.06 18.73 0.58
CA LYS A 29 -1.59 19.53 -0.56
C LYS A 29 -2.73 20.18 -1.35
N GLY A 30 -3.99 19.93 -0.98
CA GLY A 30 -5.18 20.48 -1.62
C GLY A 30 -5.66 19.69 -2.83
N SER A 31 -5.08 18.52 -3.12
CA SER A 31 -5.53 17.66 -4.21
C SER A 31 -6.74 16.84 -3.78
N PRO A 32 -7.81 16.77 -4.60
CA PRO A 32 -8.89 15.81 -4.40
C PRO A 32 -8.34 14.38 -4.37
N VAL A 33 -8.72 13.59 -3.37
CA VAL A 33 -8.20 12.24 -3.19
C VAL A 33 -9.29 11.24 -2.79
N ILE A 34 -9.24 10.07 -3.44
CA ILE A 34 -10.04 8.90 -3.08
C ILE A 34 -9.08 7.81 -2.58
N LEU A 35 -9.38 7.24 -1.41
CA LEU A 35 -8.76 6.01 -0.94
C LEU A 35 -9.75 4.85 -1.12
N VAL A 36 -9.32 3.82 -1.85
CA VAL A 36 -10.09 2.61 -2.09
C VAL A 36 -9.50 1.47 -1.26
N ASP A 37 -10.34 0.86 -0.43
CA ASP A 37 -10.02 -0.35 0.31
C ASP A 37 -10.43 -1.58 -0.50
N LEU A 38 -9.47 -2.39 -0.95
CA LEU A 38 -9.73 -3.68 -1.60
C LEU A 38 -9.31 -4.87 -0.73
N ASP A 39 -8.90 -4.67 0.53
CA ASP A 39 -8.54 -5.78 1.42
C ASP A 39 -9.80 -6.47 1.96
N ILE A 40 -10.38 -7.31 1.11
CA ILE A 40 -11.61 -8.04 1.41
C ILE A 40 -11.39 -9.27 2.30
N VAL A 41 -10.15 -9.70 2.50
CA VAL A 41 -9.84 -10.92 3.25
C VAL A 41 -9.55 -10.61 4.71
N ASN A 42 -8.73 -9.61 4.98
CA ASN A 42 -8.24 -9.38 6.33
C ASN A 42 -9.30 -8.65 7.18
N PRO A 43 -9.88 -9.27 8.22
CA PRO A 43 -10.93 -8.63 9.02
C PRO A 43 -10.41 -7.49 9.92
N TYR A 44 -9.08 -7.30 10.00
CA TYR A 44 -8.45 -6.28 10.85
C TYR A 44 -7.52 -5.41 10.02
N PHE A 45 -7.20 -4.20 10.47
CA PHE A 45 -6.21 -3.32 9.84
C PHE A 45 -6.60 -2.85 8.44
N ARG A 46 -7.90 -2.72 8.18
CA ARG A 46 -8.40 -2.18 6.92
C ARG A 46 -8.30 -0.68 6.94
N SER A 47 -8.09 -0.06 5.77
CA SER A 47 -8.14 1.40 5.69
C SER A 47 -9.53 1.93 6.09
N SER A 48 -10.58 1.13 5.85
CA SER A 48 -11.95 1.43 6.29
C SER A 48 -12.12 1.53 7.80
N ASP A 49 -11.27 0.87 8.60
CA ASP A 49 -11.32 0.97 10.06
C ASP A 49 -10.92 2.37 10.55
N TYR A 50 -10.28 3.16 9.68
CA TYR A 50 -9.81 4.53 9.93
C TYR A 50 -10.65 5.56 9.17
N ALA A 51 -11.87 5.21 8.75
CA ALA A 51 -12.72 6.07 7.92
C ALA A 51 -12.94 7.47 8.51
N ASP A 52 -13.09 7.62 9.83
CA ASP A 52 -13.28 8.93 10.47
C ASP A 52 -12.04 9.82 10.34
N LEU A 53 -10.85 9.27 10.59
CA LEU A 53 -9.58 9.97 10.38
C LEU A 53 -9.43 10.43 8.92
N ILE A 54 -9.74 9.53 7.99
CA ILE A 54 -9.61 9.74 6.55
C ILE A 54 -10.59 10.83 6.07
N LYS A 55 -11.88 10.71 6.46
CA LYS A 55 -12.93 11.68 6.10
C LYS A 55 -12.70 13.05 6.72
N ASN A 56 -12.26 13.11 7.98
CA ASN A 56 -11.95 14.37 8.66
C ASN A 56 -10.80 15.15 8.00
N ALA A 57 -9.91 14.44 7.29
CA ALA A 57 -8.87 15.05 6.48
C ALA A 57 -9.32 15.43 5.06
N GLY A 58 -10.60 15.26 4.72
CA GLY A 58 -11.15 15.57 3.39
C GLY A 58 -10.91 14.50 2.34
N VAL A 59 -10.47 13.30 2.73
CA VAL A 59 -10.29 12.16 1.81
C VAL A 59 -11.61 11.40 1.66
N ARG A 60 -12.04 11.14 0.43
CA ARG A 60 -13.18 10.25 0.17
C ARG A 60 -12.71 8.80 0.27
N ILE A 61 -13.49 7.95 0.94
CA ILE A 61 -13.18 6.52 1.09
C ILE A 61 -14.24 5.66 0.38
N ILE A 62 -13.79 4.67 -0.38
CA ILE A 62 -14.62 3.62 -0.98
C ILE A 62 -14.15 2.30 -0.37
N ALA A 63 -15.05 1.58 0.28
CA ALA A 63 -14.75 0.31 0.95
C ALA A 63 -15.81 -0.75 0.63
N PRO A 64 -15.51 -2.05 0.77
CA PRO A 64 -16.47 -3.12 0.51
C PRO A 64 -17.69 -3.02 1.44
N ASN A 65 -18.86 -3.41 0.94
CA ASN A 65 -20.04 -3.55 1.77
C ASN A 65 -19.98 -4.89 2.51
N PHE A 66 -19.77 -4.84 3.82
CA PHE A 66 -19.97 -6.00 4.70
C PHE A 66 -21.45 -6.04 5.06
N GLY A 67 -22.21 -6.95 4.44
CA GLY A 67 -23.55 -7.28 4.90
C GLY A 67 -23.50 -7.62 6.40
N HIS A 68 -24.56 -7.31 7.14
CA HIS A 68 -24.64 -7.45 8.61
C HIS A 68 -24.49 -8.89 9.15
N THR A 69 -23.96 -9.82 8.37
CA THR A 69 -23.69 -11.21 8.71
C THR A 69 -22.26 -11.58 8.28
N ASN A 70 -21.45 -12.06 9.24
CA ASN A 70 -20.05 -12.48 9.07
C ASN A 70 -19.82 -13.65 8.07
N LEU A 71 -20.80 -14.00 7.23
CA LEU A 71 -20.82 -15.15 6.34
C LEU A 71 -20.89 -14.78 4.85
N ASP A 72 -21.10 -13.50 4.50
CA ASP A 72 -21.16 -13.09 3.10
C ASP A 72 -19.77 -12.76 2.53
N LEU A 73 -19.51 -13.21 1.30
CA LEU A 73 -18.39 -12.70 0.51
C LEU A 73 -18.58 -11.19 0.32
N PRO A 74 -17.64 -10.34 0.76
CA PRO A 74 -17.76 -8.90 0.61
C PRO A 74 -17.92 -8.52 -0.85
N SER A 75 -18.92 -7.70 -1.14
CA SER A 75 -19.17 -7.15 -2.47
C SER A 75 -18.59 -5.75 -2.57
N LEU A 76 -17.92 -5.46 -3.69
CA LEU A 76 -17.45 -4.11 -3.97
C LEU A 76 -18.64 -3.22 -4.38
N PRO A 77 -18.78 -2.02 -3.80
CA PRO A 77 -19.84 -1.10 -4.18
C PRO A 77 -19.67 -0.66 -5.63
N ALA A 78 -20.79 -0.38 -6.32
CA ALA A 78 -20.78 0.14 -7.69
C ALA A 78 -20.03 1.48 -7.81
N GLU A 79 -19.90 2.21 -6.70
CA GLU A 79 -19.15 3.46 -6.59
C GLU A 79 -17.67 3.31 -7.01
N ILE A 80 -17.09 2.10 -6.96
CA ILE A 80 -15.71 1.86 -7.39
C ILE A 80 -15.46 2.27 -8.86
N TYR A 81 -16.47 2.20 -9.74
CA TYR A 81 -16.31 2.63 -11.13
C TYR A 81 -16.13 4.15 -11.26
N SER A 82 -16.55 4.94 -10.26
CA SER A 82 -16.39 6.40 -10.27
C SER A 82 -14.93 6.84 -10.19
N ILE A 83 -14.00 5.96 -9.79
CA ILE A 83 -12.58 6.30 -9.68
C ILE A 83 -11.93 6.56 -11.04
N PHE A 84 -12.43 5.94 -12.12
CA PHE A 84 -11.84 6.06 -13.46
C PHE A 84 -12.11 7.41 -14.12
N GLU A 85 -13.19 8.07 -13.70
CA GLU A 85 -13.60 9.39 -14.18
C GLU A 85 -13.19 10.52 -13.21
N PHE A 86 -12.57 10.15 -12.08
CA PHE A 86 -12.21 11.11 -11.05
C PHE A 86 -11.09 12.04 -11.50
N ASP A 87 -11.23 13.34 -11.20
CA ASP A 87 -10.19 14.34 -11.45
C ASP A 87 -9.39 14.61 -10.17
N GLY A 88 -8.43 13.72 -9.89
CA GLY A 88 -7.61 13.78 -8.70
C GLY A 88 -6.79 12.51 -8.49
N ASP A 89 -6.30 12.33 -7.27
CA ASP A 89 -5.53 11.16 -6.88
C ASP A 89 -6.43 10.02 -6.41
N VAL A 90 -6.16 8.81 -6.89
CA VAL A 90 -6.83 7.59 -6.45
C VAL A 90 -5.77 6.68 -5.88
N ILE A 91 -5.87 6.34 -4.59
CA ILE A 91 -4.98 5.40 -3.92
C ILE A 91 -5.78 4.13 -3.66
N ILE A 92 -5.26 2.99 -4.09
CA ILE A 92 -5.93 1.69 -3.94
C ILE A 92 -5.05 0.79 -3.06
N ASP A 93 -5.56 0.42 -1.88
CA ASP A 93 -4.94 -0.58 -1.01
C ASP A 93 -5.41 -1.97 -1.44
N VAL A 94 -4.53 -2.75 -2.08
CA VAL A 94 -4.88 -3.98 -2.82
C VAL A 94 -5.11 -5.19 -1.88
N GLY A 95 -4.78 -5.09 -0.60
CA GLY A 95 -4.73 -6.24 0.30
C GLY A 95 -3.48 -7.09 0.05
N GLY A 96 -3.10 -7.91 1.03
CA GLY A 96 -1.80 -8.59 1.08
C GLY A 96 -1.74 -10.02 0.57
N ASP A 97 -2.83 -10.52 0.00
CA ASP A 97 -3.01 -11.91 -0.38
C ASP A 97 -3.44 -12.09 -1.83
N ASP A 98 -3.46 -13.35 -2.26
CA ASP A 98 -3.84 -13.78 -3.60
C ASP A 98 -5.27 -13.34 -3.97
N VAL A 99 -6.15 -13.23 -2.98
CA VAL A 99 -7.56 -12.87 -3.18
C VAL A 99 -7.69 -11.38 -3.50
N GLY A 100 -7.06 -10.49 -2.73
CA GLY A 100 -7.01 -9.06 -3.00
C GLY A 100 -6.40 -8.75 -4.37
N SER A 101 -5.32 -9.45 -4.72
CA SER A 101 -4.68 -9.37 -6.04
C SER A 101 -5.62 -9.85 -7.17
N THR A 102 -6.40 -10.90 -6.94
CA THR A 102 -7.40 -11.40 -7.90
C THR A 102 -8.55 -10.42 -8.10
N VAL A 103 -9.04 -9.79 -7.03
CA VAL A 103 -10.08 -8.75 -7.08
C VAL A 103 -9.61 -7.56 -7.90
N LEU A 104 -8.39 -7.08 -7.67
CA LEU A 104 -7.77 -6.03 -8.47
C LEU A 104 -7.72 -6.40 -9.96
N GLY A 105 -7.45 -7.67 -10.28
CA GLY A 105 -7.42 -8.17 -11.64
C GLY A 105 -8.69 -7.89 -12.45
N ARG A 106 -9.87 -7.82 -11.80
CA ARG A 106 -11.14 -7.48 -12.46
C ARG A 106 -11.15 -6.09 -13.10
N PHE A 107 -10.33 -5.18 -12.59
CA PHE A 107 -10.24 -3.79 -13.03
C PHE A 107 -8.96 -3.50 -13.84
N SER A 108 -8.11 -4.49 -14.07
CA SER A 108 -6.81 -4.35 -14.75
C SER A 108 -6.88 -3.53 -16.03
N LYS A 109 -7.78 -3.87 -16.96
CA LYS A 109 -7.92 -3.16 -18.24
C LYS A 109 -8.27 -1.68 -18.08
N GLN A 110 -9.20 -1.36 -17.17
CA GLN A 110 -9.59 0.03 -16.90
C GLN A 110 -8.44 0.80 -16.26
N ILE A 111 -7.76 0.20 -15.28
CA ILE A 111 -6.59 0.78 -14.61
C ILE A 111 -5.47 1.04 -15.62
N GLU A 112 -5.16 0.08 -16.50
CA GLU A 112 -4.17 0.26 -17.58
C GLU A 112 -4.55 1.41 -18.51
N SER A 113 -5.83 1.50 -18.91
CA SER A 113 -6.30 2.55 -19.82
C SER A 113 -6.22 3.96 -19.24
N CYS A 114 -6.31 4.11 -17.91
CA CYS A 114 -6.13 5.38 -17.23
C CYS A 114 -4.66 5.77 -17.03
N GLY A 115 -3.74 4.80 -17.13
CA GLY A 115 -2.38 4.95 -16.61
C GLY A 115 -2.35 4.84 -15.08
N TYR A 116 -1.33 4.18 -14.55
CA TYR A 116 -1.19 3.93 -13.12
C TYR A 116 0.26 3.88 -12.67
N GLN A 117 0.45 4.03 -11.36
CA GLN A 117 1.67 3.70 -10.67
C GLN A 117 1.36 2.57 -9.69
N MET A 118 2.08 1.46 -9.78
CA MET A 118 1.96 0.36 -8.81
C MET A 118 3.21 0.31 -7.94
N LEU A 119 3.00 0.50 -6.65
CA LEU A 119 4.02 0.56 -5.61
C LEU A 119 4.09 -0.79 -4.90
N TYR A 120 5.19 -1.51 -5.10
CA TYR A 120 5.45 -2.76 -4.41
C TYR A 120 6.12 -2.50 -3.07
N VAL A 121 5.38 -2.71 -1.98
CA VAL A 121 5.84 -2.46 -0.62
C VAL A 121 6.51 -3.72 -0.07
N ILE A 122 7.79 -3.60 0.27
CA ILE A 122 8.62 -4.70 0.82
C ILE A 122 8.98 -4.46 2.28
N ASN A 123 9.14 -5.55 3.02
CA ASN A 123 9.62 -5.52 4.40
C ASN A 123 10.49 -6.75 4.65
N LYS A 124 11.80 -6.51 4.83
CA LYS A 124 12.83 -7.54 5.10
C LYS A 124 12.53 -8.42 6.32
N HIS A 125 11.74 -7.92 7.27
CA HIS A 125 11.45 -8.62 8.52
C HIS A 125 10.20 -9.51 8.45
N ARG A 126 9.67 -9.75 7.25
CA ARG A 126 8.59 -10.72 7.02
C ARG A 126 9.19 -12.04 6.57
N VAL A 127 8.80 -13.12 7.24
CA VAL A 127 9.36 -14.47 7.05
C VAL A 127 9.30 -14.93 5.59
N MET A 128 8.22 -14.61 4.89
CA MET A 128 8.00 -15.03 3.49
C MET A 128 8.65 -14.12 2.45
N THR A 129 9.26 -13.00 2.87
CA THR A 129 9.93 -12.03 1.99
C THR A 129 11.21 -11.52 2.65
N ALA A 130 11.93 -12.39 3.34
CA ALA A 130 13.11 -12.03 4.12
C ALA A 130 14.35 -11.85 3.22
N SER A 131 14.35 -12.50 2.05
CA SER A 131 15.39 -12.34 1.02
C SER A 131 14.89 -11.54 -0.21
N PRO A 132 15.81 -10.93 -0.98
CA PRO A 132 15.46 -10.29 -2.24
C PRO A 132 14.75 -11.23 -3.22
N GLU A 133 15.18 -12.48 -3.30
CA GLU A 133 14.65 -13.51 -4.20
C GLU A 133 13.21 -13.89 -3.84
N GLU A 134 12.92 -14.07 -2.55
CA GLU A 134 11.56 -14.32 -2.07
C GLU A 134 10.63 -13.14 -2.39
N SER A 135 11.16 -11.92 -2.27
CA SER A 135 10.42 -10.69 -2.57
C SER A 135 10.17 -10.52 -4.06
N VAL A 136 11.11 -10.94 -4.91
CA VAL A 136 10.95 -11.00 -6.37
C VAL A 136 9.84 -11.99 -6.74
N GLN A 137 9.89 -13.21 -6.18
CA GLN A 137 8.89 -14.23 -6.45
C GLN A 137 7.49 -13.79 -6.02
N MET A 138 7.37 -13.23 -4.81
CA MET A 138 6.11 -12.66 -4.30
C MET A 138 5.51 -11.62 -5.26
N LEU A 139 6.33 -10.74 -5.84
CA LEU A 139 5.82 -9.77 -6.80
C LEU A 139 5.34 -10.45 -8.09
N HIS A 140 6.07 -11.43 -8.61
CA HIS A 140 5.64 -12.17 -9.80
C HIS A 140 4.27 -12.85 -9.62
N ASP A 141 4.02 -13.39 -8.43
CA ASP A 141 2.73 -14.01 -8.09
C ASP A 141 1.61 -12.95 -8.06
N ILE A 142 1.85 -11.80 -7.43
CA ILE A 142 0.92 -10.65 -7.43
C ILE A 142 0.62 -10.17 -8.85
N GLU A 143 1.65 -9.93 -9.67
CA GLU A 143 1.50 -9.46 -11.05
C GLU A 143 0.73 -10.46 -11.92
N SER A 144 0.95 -11.76 -11.72
CA SER A 144 0.22 -12.83 -12.40
C SER A 144 -1.27 -12.79 -12.05
N ALA A 145 -1.60 -12.63 -10.77
CA ALA A 145 -2.98 -12.60 -10.29
C ALA A 145 -3.73 -11.35 -10.75
N CYS A 146 -3.12 -10.16 -10.61
CA CYS A 146 -3.78 -8.90 -10.94
C CYS A 146 -3.64 -8.46 -12.40
N ARG A 147 -2.75 -9.08 -13.18
CA ARG A 147 -2.44 -8.71 -14.58
C ARG A 147 -1.99 -7.26 -14.74
N LEU A 148 -1.31 -6.73 -13.72
CA LEU A 148 -0.68 -5.41 -13.73
C LEU A 148 0.80 -5.58 -13.36
N LYS A 149 1.62 -4.57 -13.65
CA LYS A 149 3.06 -4.58 -13.39
C LYS A 149 3.44 -3.54 -12.35
N ALA A 150 4.29 -3.92 -11.40
CA ALA A 150 4.85 -2.94 -10.49
C ALA A 150 5.73 -1.95 -11.25
N THR A 151 5.65 -0.69 -10.84
CA THR A 151 6.39 0.43 -11.45
C THR A 151 7.49 0.95 -10.55
N GLY A 152 7.51 0.55 -9.28
CA GLY A 152 8.57 0.89 -8.35
C GLY A 152 8.38 0.23 -7.00
N ILE A 153 9.46 0.22 -6.23
CA ILE A 153 9.55 -0.41 -4.92
C ILE A 153 9.51 0.64 -3.83
N VAL A 154 8.82 0.31 -2.75
CA VAL A 154 8.84 1.05 -1.49
C VAL A 154 9.40 0.15 -0.40
N ASN A 155 10.54 0.56 0.18
CA ASN A 155 11.10 -0.14 1.32
C ASN A 155 10.40 0.32 2.61
N ASN A 156 9.56 -0.54 3.18
CA ASN A 156 8.91 -0.34 4.47
C ASN A 156 9.34 -1.44 5.46
N SER A 157 10.65 -1.67 5.55
CA SER A 157 11.20 -2.61 6.51
C SER A 157 11.12 -2.05 7.93
N HIS A 158 10.26 -2.69 8.74
CA HIS A 158 9.96 -2.25 10.10
C HIS A 158 9.69 -3.45 11.02
N LEU A 159 9.88 -3.23 12.32
CA LEU A 159 9.54 -4.16 13.41
C LEU A 159 8.40 -3.59 14.29
N LYS A 160 7.55 -2.74 13.70
CA LYS A 160 6.45 -2.03 14.39
C LYS A 160 7.03 -1.10 15.47
N GLN A 161 6.63 -1.22 16.73
CA GLN A 161 7.12 -0.40 17.83
C GLN A 161 8.63 -0.59 18.08
N GLU A 162 9.16 -1.77 17.75
CA GLU A 162 10.59 -2.10 17.90
C GLU A 162 11.44 -1.60 16.71
N THR A 163 10.87 -0.80 15.81
CA THR A 163 11.62 -0.25 14.67
C THR A 163 12.65 0.75 15.18
N THR A 164 13.91 0.50 14.88
CA THR A 164 15.02 1.41 15.20
C THR A 164 15.61 2.02 13.92
N LYS A 165 16.48 3.03 14.09
CA LYS A 165 17.30 3.55 12.99
C LYS A 165 18.07 2.42 12.29
N GLN A 166 18.66 1.52 13.07
CA GLN A 166 19.47 0.41 12.57
C GLN A 166 18.64 -0.57 11.74
N THR A 167 17.42 -0.90 12.20
CA THR A 167 16.45 -1.73 11.46
C THR A 167 16.24 -1.23 10.03
N ILE A 168 16.10 0.09 9.86
CA ILE A 168 15.87 0.72 8.55
C ILE A 168 17.15 0.69 7.72
N LEU A 169 18.30 1.07 8.28
CA LEU A 169 19.57 1.10 7.56
C LEU A 169 19.99 -0.29 7.04
N GLU A 170 19.82 -1.33 7.84
CA GLU A 170 20.15 -2.72 7.47
C GLU A 170 19.24 -3.30 6.36
N SER A 171 18.15 -2.62 6.05
CA SER A 171 17.22 -3.02 4.99
C SER A 171 17.53 -2.41 3.62
N ILE A 172 18.40 -1.40 3.55
CA ILE A 172 18.65 -0.63 2.33
C ILE A 172 19.25 -1.51 1.23
N ASP A 173 20.26 -2.33 1.55
CA ASP A 173 20.89 -3.19 0.56
C ASP A 173 19.96 -4.30 0.07
N TYR A 174 19.13 -4.84 0.96
CA TYR A 174 18.05 -5.74 0.60
C TYR A 174 17.10 -5.09 -0.42
N ALA A 175 16.64 -3.86 -0.16
CA ALA A 175 15.72 -3.15 -1.05
C ALA A 175 16.35 -2.80 -2.41
N LYS A 176 17.63 -2.40 -2.42
CA LYS A 176 18.39 -2.12 -3.64
C LYS A 176 18.57 -3.38 -4.48
N GLU A 177 18.90 -4.51 -3.86
CA GLU A 177 19.07 -5.76 -4.58
C GLU A 177 17.72 -6.27 -5.13
N THR A 178 16.63 -6.18 -4.38
CA THR A 178 15.28 -6.50 -4.88
C THR A 178 14.90 -5.63 -6.10
N ALA A 179 15.15 -4.31 -6.03
CA ALA A 179 14.91 -3.37 -7.13
C ALA A 179 15.72 -3.72 -8.38
N LYS A 180 17.00 -4.06 -8.19
CA LYS A 180 17.91 -4.47 -9.26
C LYS A 180 17.45 -5.77 -9.92
N GLN A 181 17.07 -6.80 -9.16
CA GLN A 181 16.60 -8.07 -9.72
C GLN A 181 15.30 -7.90 -10.52
N LEU A 182 14.37 -7.06 -10.03
CA LEU A 182 13.11 -6.77 -10.70
C LEU A 182 13.22 -5.76 -11.85
N CYS A 183 14.38 -5.12 -12.02
CA CYS A 183 14.60 -4.06 -13.00
C CYS A 183 13.60 -2.89 -12.90
N ILE A 184 13.19 -2.54 -11.67
CA ILE A 184 12.31 -1.39 -11.36
C ILE A 184 12.95 -0.50 -10.29
N PRO A 185 12.66 0.81 -10.25
CA PRO A 185 13.31 1.74 -9.32
C PRO A 185 12.89 1.50 -7.87
N LEU A 186 13.84 1.63 -6.94
CA LEU A 186 13.55 1.89 -5.52
C LEU A 186 13.16 3.36 -5.37
N LEU A 187 11.88 3.62 -5.14
CA LEU A 187 11.34 4.98 -5.13
C LEU A 187 11.64 5.71 -3.83
N PHE A 188 11.42 5.04 -2.70
CA PHE A 188 11.71 5.60 -1.38
C PHE A 188 11.75 4.51 -0.30
N THR A 189 12.39 4.86 0.82
CA THR A 189 12.31 4.12 2.08
C THR A 189 11.43 4.88 3.04
N THR A 190 10.54 4.19 3.74
CA THR A 190 9.70 4.81 4.76
C THR A 190 10.35 4.72 6.13
N ALA A 191 10.08 5.70 6.99
CA ALA A 191 10.49 5.66 8.40
C ALA A 191 9.43 6.31 9.29
N PRO A 192 9.23 5.84 10.53
CA PRO A 192 8.45 6.57 11.51
C PRO A 192 8.93 8.02 11.62
N ARG A 193 8.00 8.98 11.62
CA ARG A 193 8.31 10.42 11.54
C ARG A 193 9.28 10.90 12.62
N TYR A 194 9.26 10.27 13.80
CA TYR A 194 10.19 10.58 14.89
C TYR A 194 11.63 10.11 14.61
N LEU A 195 11.84 9.01 13.88
CA LEU A 195 13.16 8.52 13.46
C LEU A 195 13.68 9.22 12.19
N ALA A 196 12.78 9.71 11.35
CA ALA A 196 13.15 10.26 10.04
C ALA A 196 14.16 11.42 10.13
N LYS A 197 14.15 12.18 11.23
CA LYS A 197 15.08 13.30 11.48
C LYS A 197 16.55 12.88 11.55
N ASP A 198 16.80 11.62 11.93
CA ASP A 198 18.12 11.05 12.18
C ASP A 198 18.61 10.17 11.02
N LEU A 199 17.81 10.03 9.95
CA LEU A 199 18.06 9.17 8.79
C LEU A 199 18.44 9.97 7.53
N ARG A 200 19.27 11.00 7.69
CA ARG A 200 19.66 11.92 6.60
C ARG A 200 20.50 11.28 5.50
N GLU A 201 21.06 10.10 5.77
CA GLU A 201 21.84 9.28 4.84
C GLU A 201 20.98 8.57 3.78
N ILE A 202 19.66 8.52 3.98
CA ILE A 202 18.70 7.95 3.02
C ILE A 202 18.19 9.08 2.12
N GLU A 203 18.57 9.04 0.84
CA GLU A 203 18.26 10.09 -0.14
C GLU A 203 16.74 10.32 -0.30
N TYR A 204 15.98 9.26 -0.56
CA TYR A 204 14.52 9.30 -0.73
C TYR A 204 13.84 8.70 0.48
N LEU A 205 13.76 9.48 1.56
CA LEU A 205 13.06 9.10 2.79
C LEU A 205 11.63 9.65 2.80
N TYR A 206 10.65 8.78 3.04
CA TYR A 206 9.24 9.15 3.20
C TYR A 206 8.80 8.99 4.68
N PRO A 207 8.70 10.08 5.45
CA PRO A 207 8.31 10.00 6.85
C PRO A 207 6.81 9.65 7.00
N ILE A 208 6.51 8.63 7.78
CA ILE A 208 5.14 8.15 8.02
C ILE A 208 4.76 8.26 9.50
N ASP A 209 3.47 8.50 9.75
CA ASP A 209 2.86 8.29 11.06
C ASP A 209 2.26 6.88 11.13
N VAL A 210 2.28 6.26 12.32
CA VAL A 210 1.73 4.92 12.53
C VAL A 210 0.28 5.06 13.01
N TYR A 211 -0.65 5.01 12.06
CA TYR A 211 -2.09 5.04 12.32
C TYR A 211 -2.64 3.64 12.60
N VAL A 212 -2.11 2.66 11.86
CA VAL A 212 -2.57 1.28 11.93
C VAL A 212 -1.92 0.56 13.11
N LYS A 213 -2.71 0.33 14.16
CA LYS A 213 -2.28 -0.30 15.42
C LYS A 213 -3.03 -1.60 15.67
N THR A 214 -2.40 -2.53 16.37
CA THR A 214 -3.02 -3.76 16.86
C THR A 214 -4.01 -3.48 18.00
N LEU A 215 -5.01 -4.35 18.15
CA LEU A 215 -6.07 -4.18 19.16
C LEU A 215 -5.57 -4.20 20.62
N TRP A 216 -4.33 -4.61 20.83
CA TRP A 216 -3.66 -4.72 22.13
C TRP A 216 -2.59 -3.63 22.35
N GLU A 217 -2.56 -2.61 21.49
CA GLU A 217 -1.81 -1.35 21.63
C GLU A 217 -2.74 -0.18 21.91
#